data_AF-A0A1J5CJ24-F1
#
_entry.id   AF-A0A1J5CJ24-F1
#
_cell.length_a   1.000
_cell.length_b   1.000
_cell.length_c   1.000
_cell.angle_alpha   90.00
_cell.angle_beta   90.00
_cell.angle_gamma   90.00
#
_symmetry.space_group_name_H-M   'P 1'
#
loop_
_entity.id
_entity.type
_entity.pdbx_description
1 polymer ?
#
loop_
_entity_poly.entity_id
_entity_poly.type
_entity_poly.pdbx_seq_one_letter_code
_entity_poly.pdbx_strand_id
1 'polypeptide(L)'
;MNNQPSSSVALIDVVGLSISSCILAMAEGKVPQNLVVKVVGGTSFEDFDGMWAEYSQKYWGRNMLRARAVFYTFVEQKRIDQPRLRGQEPPDSSAGIWQIGRRQFDTAGAQDFLSASDSLIKLAPGERNDLLEALPTEVLSPIRSAIGVGSLKVLIPDFQELTVNMNEPDITKLIKERLKDFFKSVPDFDPKEAYPEVLFHLKEFLRSRMQEKPKAPPKEVRPAKYSQYRPAIKLPGSES
;
A
#
# COMPACT_ATOMS: atom_id res chain seq x y z
N MET A 1 31.93 6.51 -5.27
CA MET A 1 30.80 5.56 -5.37
C MET A 1 29.58 6.24 -4.78
N ASN A 2 28.72 6.83 -5.62
CA ASN A 2 27.48 7.46 -5.18
C ASN A 2 26.40 6.39 -5.07
N ASN A 3 26.23 5.81 -3.88
CA ASN A 3 25.00 5.11 -3.54
C ASN A 3 23.97 6.18 -3.19
N GLN A 4 23.26 6.72 -4.18
CA GLN A 4 21.97 7.30 -3.89
C GLN A 4 21.06 6.15 -3.45
N PRO A 5 20.45 6.20 -2.26
CA PRO A 5 19.32 5.32 -2.00
C PRO A 5 18.26 5.68 -3.03
N SER A 6 17.79 4.69 -3.80
CA SER A 6 16.58 4.80 -4.59
C SER A 6 15.47 5.19 -3.62
N SER A 7 15.22 6.49 -3.49
CA SER A 7 14.12 7.06 -2.73
C SER A 7 12.86 6.68 -3.48
N SER A 8 12.38 5.45 -3.26
CA SER A 8 10.99 5.12 -3.51
C SER A 8 10.20 6.02 -2.56
N VAL A 9 9.80 7.19 -3.04
CA VAL A 9 8.94 8.10 -2.30
C VAL A 9 7.73 7.28 -1.87
N ALA A 10 7.53 7.16 -0.55
CA ALA A 10 6.37 6.46 -0.04
C ALA A 10 5.12 7.24 -0.48
N LEU A 11 4.40 6.66 -1.44
CA LEU A 11 3.21 7.25 -2.05
C LEU A 11 2.04 7.34 -1.08
N ILE A 12 2.08 6.51 -0.04
CA ILE A 12 1.08 6.44 1.02
C ILE A 12 1.82 6.51 2.35
N ASP A 13 1.43 7.48 3.17
CA ASP A 13 1.88 7.59 4.54
C ASP A 13 0.97 6.72 5.44
N VAL A 14 1.58 5.76 6.12
CA VAL A 14 0.88 4.84 7.04
C VAL A 14 1.25 5.20 8.49
N VAL A 15 0.26 5.28 9.37
CA VAL A 15 0.46 5.48 10.82
C VAL A 15 -0.02 4.24 11.56
N GLY A 16 0.84 3.62 12.37
CA GLY A 16 0.44 2.56 13.28
C GLY A 16 -0.21 3.13 14.53
N LEU A 17 -1.29 2.51 15.02
CA LEU A 17 -2.07 2.96 16.18
C LEU A 17 -1.94 1.99 17.38
N SER A 18 -1.05 1.00 17.29
CA SER A 18 -0.71 0.09 18.36
C SER A 18 0.74 -0.38 18.24
N ILE A 19 1.60 -0.02 19.19
CA ILE A 19 3.03 -0.40 19.15
C ILE A 19 3.18 -1.93 19.09
N SER A 20 2.54 -2.67 19.99
CA SER A 20 2.68 -4.12 20.04
C SER A 20 2.23 -4.80 18.75
N SER A 21 1.04 -4.44 18.25
CA SER A 21 0.45 -5.06 17.06
C SER A 21 1.13 -4.63 15.75
N CYS A 22 1.46 -3.35 15.60
CA CYS A 22 2.08 -2.83 14.37
C CYS A 22 3.52 -3.32 14.21
N ILE A 23 4.31 -3.36 15.29
CA ILE A 23 5.68 -3.90 15.25
C ILE A 23 5.65 -5.37 14.86
N LEU A 24 4.73 -6.17 15.42
CA LEU A 24 4.57 -7.57 15.05
C LEU A 24 4.22 -7.73 13.57
N ALA A 25 3.23 -6.98 13.07
CA ALA A 25 2.80 -7.05 11.69
C ALA A 25 3.90 -6.64 10.69
N MET A 26 4.75 -5.66 11.03
CA MET A 26 5.94 -5.33 10.24
C MET A 26 7.01 -6.43 10.31
N ALA A 27 7.26 -7.00 11.49
CA ALA A 27 8.20 -8.10 11.68
C ALA A 27 7.79 -9.38 10.91
N GLU A 28 6.49 -9.60 10.75
CA GLU A 28 5.90 -10.66 9.94
C GLU A 28 5.90 -10.34 8.44
N GLY A 29 6.27 -9.11 8.04
CA GLY A 29 6.29 -8.68 6.65
C GLY A 29 4.91 -8.38 6.05
N LYS A 30 3.87 -8.22 6.89
CA LYS A 30 2.51 -7.93 6.43
C LYS A 30 2.34 -6.48 5.99
N VAL A 31 3.05 -5.56 6.63
CA VAL A 31 3.09 -4.14 6.27
C VAL A 31 4.54 -3.71 6.08
N PRO A 32 4.90 -3.08 4.93
CA PRO A 32 6.27 -2.64 4.69
C PRO A 32 6.70 -1.51 5.63
N GLN A 33 7.79 -1.72 6.36
CA GLN A 33 8.33 -0.75 7.34
C GLN A 33 8.62 0.62 6.74
N ASN A 34 9.07 0.69 5.48
CA ASN A 34 9.41 1.94 4.81
C ASN A 34 8.21 2.86 4.55
N LEU A 35 6.97 2.33 4.59
CA LEU A 35 5.75 3.12 4.41
C LEU A 35 5.17 3.67 5.74
N VAL A 36 5.61 3.15 6.88
CA VAL A 36 4.99 3.44 8.19
C VAL A 36 5.65 4.65 8.85
N VAL A 37 5.15 5.86 8.60
CA VAL A 37 5.72 7.14 9.07
C VAL A 37 5.97 7.17 10.57
N LYS A 38 5.04 6.67 11.38
CA LYS A 38 5.21 6.52 12.83
C LYS A 38 4.28 5.47 13.41
N VAL A 39 4.55 5.05 14.64
CA VAL A 39 3.67 4.18 15.43
C VAL A 39 3.32 4.88 16.74
N VAL A 40 2.03 5.01 17.01
CA VAL A 40 1.49 5.69 18.19
C VAL A 40 0.97 4.63 19.16
N GLY A 41 1.44 4.68 20.40
CA GLY A 41 1.07 3.75 21.46
C GLY A 41 -0.01 4.29 22.38
N GLY A 42 -0.95 3.43 22.75
CA GLY A 42 -1.92 3.71 23.80
C GLY A 42 -1.34 3.61 25.22
N THR A 43 -0.34 2.76 25.42
CA THR A 43 0.34 2.56 26.71
C THR A 43 1.54 3.49 26.83
N SER A 44 1.83 3.96 28.05
CA SER A 44 3.02 4.75 28.37
C SER A 44 4.09 3.89 29.04
N PHE A 45 5.31 3.96 28.52
CA PHE A 45 6.53 3.47 29.13
C PHE A 45 7.52 4.64 29.27
N GLU A 46 8.13 4.77 30.45
CA GLU A 46 9.13 5.81 30.73
C GLU A 46 10.41 5.61 29.92
N ASP A 47 10.76 4.35 29.64
CA ASP A 47 11.91 3.99 28.83
C ASP A 47 11.57 2.87 27.82
N PHE A 48 12.32 2.82 26.71
CA PHE A 48 12.07 1.87 25.63
C PHE A 48 12.60 0.46 25.92
N ASP A 49 13.56 0.30 26.83
CA ASP A 49 14.11 -1.02 27.16
C ASP A 49 13.14 -1.81 28.04
N GLY A 50 12.44 -1.14 28.96
CA GLY A 50 11.31 -1.67 29.71
C GLY A 50 10.16 -2.05 28.80
N MET A 51 9.82 -1.20 27.82
CA MET A 51 8.83 -1.54 26.79
C MET A 51 9.24 -2.80 26.01
N TRP A 52 10.51 -2.89 25.59
CA TRP A 52 11.03 -4.07 24.92
C TRP A 52 10.93 -5.32 25.80
N ALA A 53 11.36 -5.25 27.06
CA ALA A 53 11.32 -6.36 28.00
C ALA A 53 9.90 -6.92 28.17
N GLU A 54 8.90 -6.04 28.29
CA GLU A 54 7.51 -6.45 28.44
C GLU A 54 6.90 -6.98 27.13
N TYR A 55 7.03 -6.24 26.03
CA TYR A 55 6.35 -6.57 24.79
C TYR A 55 7.00 -7.75 24.05
N SER A 56 8.31 -7.93 24.16
CA SER A 56 9.01 -9.06 23.55
C SER A 56 8.52 -10.40 24.08
N GLN A 57 8.19 -10.46 25.38
CA GLN A 57 7.65 -11.65 26.03
C GLN A 57 6.17 -11.84 25.72
N LYS A 58 5.36 -10.78 25.80
CA LYS A 58 3.89 -10.87 25.65
C LYS A 58 3.42 -11.02 24.20
N TYR A 59 4.04 -10.30 23.27
CA TYR A 59 3.48 -10.12 21.92
C TYR A 59 4.40 -10.64 20.80
N TRP A 60 5.72 -10.63 21.00
CA TRP A 60 6.66 -10.86 19.89
C TRP A 60 7.45 -12.17 19.97
N GLY A 61 7.13 -13.06 20.92
CA GLY A 61 7.94 -14.25 21.21
C GLY A 61 8.31 -15.09 19.98
N ARG A 62 7.38 -15.32 19.06
CA ARG A 62 7.62 -16.10 17.82
C ARG A 62 8.47 -15.37 16.76
N ASN A 63 8.49 -14.04 16.79
CA ASN A 63 9.17 -13.20 15.79
C ASN A 63 10.22 -12.28 16.42
N MET A 64 10.76 -12.67 17.57
CA MET A 64 11.50 -11.77 18.47
C MET A 64 12.67 -11.04 17.80
N LEU A 65 13.50 -11.74 17.02
CA LEU A 65 14.65 -11.13 16.34
C LEU A 65 14.23 -10.06 15.32
N ARG A 66 13.18 -10.34 14.54
CA ARG A 66 12.65 -9.38 13.55
C ARG A 66 11.95 -8.22 14.24
N ALA A 67 11.14 -8.50 15.25
CA ALA A 67 10.47 -7.48 16.06
C ALA A 67 11.48 -6.57 16.74
N ARG A 68 12.59 -7.11 17.25
CA ARG A 68 13.71 -6.32 17.82
C ARG A 68 14.27 -5.34 16.80
N ALA A 69 14.60 -5.82 15.61
CA ALA A 69 15.14 -4.98 14.55
C ALA A 69 14.19 -3.83 14.18
N VAL A 70 12.90 -4.16 13.95
CA VAL A 70 11.87 -3.16 13.64
C VAL A 70 11.72 -2.17 14.80
N PHE A 71 11.53 -2.65 16.03
CA PHE A 71 11.34 -1.82 17.22
C PHE A 71 12.46 -0.81 17.41
N TYR A 72 13.71 -1.28 17.48
CA TYR A 72 14.84 -0.39 17.72
C TYR A 72 15.10 0.55 16.54
N THR A 73 14.82 0.15 15.30
CA THR A 73 14.87 1.08 14.16
C THR A 73 13.89 2.24 14.33
N PHE A 74 12.65 1.97 14.79
CA PHE A 74 11.68 3.03 15.04
C PHE A 74 12.06 3.91 16.24
N VAL A 75 12.64 3.33 17.29
CA VAL A 75 13.18 4.08 18.44
C VAL A 75 14.28 5.03 18.00
N GLU A 76 15.30 4.52 17.29
CA GLU A 76 16.43 5.29 16.78
C GLU A 76 15.99 6.43 15.87
N GLN A 77 14.96 6.19 15.04
CA GLN A 77 14.37 7.19 14.15
C GLN A 77 13.37 8.13 14.84
N LYS A 78 13.12 7.97 16.14
CA LYS A 78 12.12 8.73 16.91
C LYS A 78 10.70 8.66 16.31
N ARG A 79 10.36 7.50 15.75
CA ARG A 79 9.06 7.20 15.09
C ARG A 79 8.08 6.47 15.99
N ILE A 80 8.41 6.26 17.27
CA ILE A 80 7.46 5.79 18.29
C ILE A 80 6.96 7.01 19.08
N ASP A 81 5.64 7.18 19.11
CA ASP A 81 4.98 8.26 19.85
C ASP A 81 4.09 7.68 20.96
N GLN A 82 4.14 8.26 22.15
CA GLN A 82 3.36 7.85 23.33
C GLN A 82 2.63 9.08 23.91
N PRO A 83 1.45 9.45 23.38
CA PRO A 83 0.73 10.67 23.77
C PRO A 83 0.48 10.81 25.28
N ARG A 84 0.26 9.69 25.97
CA ARG A 84 0.02 9.67 27.43
C ARG A 84 1.18 10.21 28.26
N LEU A 85 2.42 10.13 27.80
CA LEU A 85 3.58 10.74 28.48
C LEU A 85 3.49 12.28 28.52
N ARG A 86 2.68 12.87 27.65
CA ARG A 86 2.42 14.32 27.58
C ARG A 86 1.01 14.69 28.04
N GLY A 87 0.30 13.78 28.72
CA GLY A 87 -1.08 13.98 29.14
C GLY A 87 -2.10 14.06 28.00
N GLN A 88 -1.74 13.60 26.80
CA GLN A 88 -2.63 13.58 25.63
C GLN A 88 -3.33 12.23 25.50
N GLU A 89 -4.57 12.25 24.99
CA GLU A 89 -5.28 11.02 24.65
C GLU A 89 -4.60 10.30 23.47
N PRO A 90 -4.42 8.97 23.54
CA PRO A 90 -3.95 8.22 22.39
C PRO A 90 -5.05 8.14 21.31
N PRO A 91 -4.66 7.90 20.04
CA PRO A 91 -5.64 7.68 18.99
C PRO A 91 -6.48 6.44 19.28
N ASP A 92 -7.77 6.49 18.94
CA ASP A 92 -8.62 5.30 18.95
C ASP A 92 -8.16 4.33 17.86
N SER A 93 -8.01 3.05 18.22
CA SER A 93 -7.64 1.96 17.32
C SER A 93 -8.73 0.90 17.21
N SER A 94 -9.96 1.18 17.67
CA SER A 94 -11.07 0.24 17.68
C SER A 94 -11.52 -0.18 16.28
N ALA A 95 -11.41 0.72 15.30
CA ALA A 95 -11.75 0.47 13.90
C ALA A 95 -10.56 -0.05 13.05
N GLY A 96 -9.38 -0.19 13.65
CA GLY A 96 -8.18 -0.67 12.97
C GLY A 96 -6.89 -0.14 13.61
N ILE A 97 -5.80 -0.87 13.40
CA ILE A 97 -4.48 -0.50 13.96
C ILE A 97 -3.62 0.27 12.95
N TRP A 98 -4.08 0.45 11.72
CA TRP A 98 -3.38 1.16 10.66
C TRP A 98 -4.22 2.31 10.15
N GLN A 99 -3.71 3.52 10.26
CA GLN A 99 -4.30 4.69 9.65
C GLN A 99 -3.62 5.01 8.32
N ILE A 100 -4.42 5.10 7.25
CA ILE A 100 -3.99 5.47 5.91
C ILE A 100 -4.90 6.60 5.43
N GLY A 101 -4.32 7.79 5.22
CA GLY A 101 -5.10 9.01 5.02
C GLY A 101 -6.03 9.26 6.23
N ARG A 102 -7.35 9.29 5.97
CA ARG A 102 -8.39 9.51 6.99
C ARG A 102 -9.07 8.23 7.48
N ARG A 103 -8.60 7.06 7.04
CA ARG A 103 -9.27 5.78 7.28
C ARG A 103 -8.42 4.85 8.13
N GLN A 104 -9.08 4.05 8.95
CA GLN A 104 -8.46 3.00 9.73
C GLN A 104 -8.71 1.64 9.06
N PHE A 105 -7.71 0.78 9.18
CA PHE A 105 -7.71 -0.58 8.64
C PHE A 105 -7.15 -1.53 9.69
N ASP A 106 -7.68 -2.76 9.71
CA ASP A 106 -6.97 -3.88 10.30
C ASP A 106 -5.75 -4.25 9.44
N THR A 107 -4.94 -5.21 9.90
CA THR A 107 -3.71 -5.58 9.17
C THR A 107 -4.00 -6.17 7.79
N ALA A 108 -5.05 -6.97 7.66
CA ALA A 108 -5.41 -7.57 6.37
C ALA A 108 -5.89 -6.52 5.36
N GLY A 109 -6.76 -5.60 5.81
CA GLY A 109 -7.25 -4.48 5.01
C GLY A 109 -6.15 -3.51 4.60
N ALA A 110 -5.19 -3.23 5.49
CA ALA A 110 -4.02 -2.41 5.15
C ALA A 110 -3.14 -3.09 4.10
N GLN A 111 -2.90 -4.39 4.23
CA GLN A 111 -2.11 -5.16 3.26
C GLN A 111 -2.78 -5.16 1.88
N ASP A 112 -4.08 -5.42 1.82
CA ASP A 112 -4.87 -5.37 0.59
C ASP A 112 -4.82 -3.98 -0.05
N PHE A 113 -5.02 -2.93 0.74
CA PHE A 113 -4.97 -1.54 0.28
C PHE A 113 -3.60 -1.19 -0.34
N LEU A 114 -2.51 -1.54 0.35
CA LEU A 114 -1.15 -1.28 -0.12
C LEU A 114 -0.81 -2.12 -1.36
N SER A 115 -1.32 -3.35 -1.46
CA SER A 115 -1.16 -4.18 -2.66
C SER A 115 -1.89 -3.59 -3.87
N ALA A 116 -3.10 -3.07 -3.69
CA ALA A 116 -3.84 -2.38 -4.74
C ALA A 116 -3.11 -1.10 -5.19
N SER A 117 -2.53 -0.35 -4.25
CA SER A 117 -1.69 0.81 -4.54
C SER A 117 -0.51 0.44 -5.42
N ASP A 118 0.34 -0.47 -4.94
CA ASP A 118 1.57 -0.92 -5.61
C ASP A 118 1.28 -1.40 -7.03
N SER A 119 0.18 -2.13 -7.18
CA SER A 119 -0.26 -2.63 -8.47
C SER A 119 -0.64 -1.53 -9.45
N LEU A 120 -1.43 -0.55 -9.01
CA LEU A 120 -1.85 0.59 -9.83
C LEU A 120 -0.66 1.46 -10.28
N ILE A 121 0.30 1.66 -9.38
CA ILE A 121 1.50 2.46 -9.63
C ILE A 121 2.41 1.77 -10.65
N LYS A 122 2.52 0.45 -10.59
CA LYS A 122 3.35 -0.35 -11.50
C LYS A 122 2.79 -0.47 -12.92
N LEU A 123 1.51 -0.15 -13.15
CA LEU A 123 0.95 -0.11 -14.51
C LEU A 123 1.63 0.95 -15.37
N ALA A 124 1.86 0.63 -16.63
CA ALA A 124 2.32 1.62 -17.61
C ALA A 124 1.28 2.74 -17.78
N PRO A 125 1.68 3.97 -18.15
CA PRO A 125 0.74 5.09 -18.29
C PRO A 125 -0.45 4.79 -19.22
N GLY A 126 -0.23 4.05 -20.31
CA GLY A 126 -1.29 3.62 -21.23
C GLY A 126 -2.28 2.67 -20.56
N GLU A 127 -1.79 1.59 -19.92
CA GLU A 127 -2.61 0.61 -19.21
C GLU A 127 -3.43 1.26 -18.08
N ARG A 128 -2.83 2.21 -17.37
CA ARG A 128 -3.51 2.97 -16.31
C ARG A 128 -4.64 3.82 -16.90
N ASN A 129 -4.41 4.50 -18.02
CA ASN A 129 -5.44 5.29 -18.69
C ASN A 129 -6.58 4.41 -19.20
N ASP A 130 -6.28 3.25 -19.76
CA ASP A 130 -7.28 2.28 -20.22
C ASP A 130 -8.12 1.76 -19.05
N LEU A 131 -7.48 1.47 -17.91
CA LEU A 131 -8.16 1.07 -16.69
C LEU A 131 -9.11 2.15 -16.17
N LEU A 132 -8.66 3.42 -16.17
CA LEU A 132 -9.49 4.56 -15.74
C LEU A 132 -10.65 4.83 -16.71
N GLU A 133 -10.46 4.60 -18.02
CA GLU A 133 -11.56 4.67 -19.00
C GLU A 133 -12.59 3.57 -18.79
N ALA A 134 -12.14 2.38 -18.41
CA ALA A 134 -13.00 1.23 -18.16
C ALA A 134 -13.73 1.31 -16.80
N LEU A 135 -13.61 2.40 -16.04
CA LEU A 135 -14.32 2.57 -14.78
C LEU A 135 -15.83 2.61 -15.01
N PRO A 136 -16.58 1.71 -14.33
CA PRO A 136 -18.04 1.67 -14.43
C PRO A 136 -18.67 2.75 -13.53
N THR A 137 -19.91 3.13 -13.83
CA THR A 137 -20.60 4.22 -13.14
C THR A 137 -20.77 3.96 -11.64
N GLU A 138 -20.91 2.70 -11.24
CA GLU A 138 -21.05 2.26 -9.85
C GLU A 138 -19.80 2.57 -9.02
N VAL A 139 -18.62 2.55 -9.65
CA VAL A 139 -17.34 2.91 -8.99
C VAL A 139 -17.15 4.43 -8.97
N LEU A 140 -17.64 5.13 -10.00
CA LEU A 140 -17.53 6.59 -10.09
C LEU A 140 -18.53 7.32 -9.19
N SER A 141 -19.68 6.71 -8.88
CA SER A 141 -20.70 7.33 -8.02
C SER A 141 -20.20 7.66 -6.59
N PRO A 142 -19.50 6.75 -5.88
CA PRO A 142 -18.83 7.10 -4.62
C PRO A 142 -17.78 8.21 -4.75
N ILE A 143 -17.00 8.21 -5.84
CA ILE A 143 -15.99 9.26 -6.09
C ILE A 143 -16.67 10.61 -6.32
N ARG A 144 -17.73 10.65 -7.13
CA ARG A 144 -18.56 11.84 -7.33
C ARG A 144 -19.08 12.39 -6.00
N SER A 145 -19.60 11.51 -5.16
CA SER A 145 -20.12 11.88 -3.84
C SER A 145 -19.00 12.44 -2.96
N ALA A 146 -17.82 11.81 -2.95
CA ALA A 146 -16.64 12.28 -2.22
C ALA A 146 -16.13 13.65 -2.72
N ILE A 147 -16.20 13.92 -4.02
CA ILE A 147 -15.89 15.24 -4.60
C ILE A 147 -16.91 16.28 -4.11
N GLY A 148 -18.21 15.96 -4.20
CA GLY A 148 -19.29 16.87 -3.81
C GLY A 148 -19.35 17.17 -2.30
N VAL A 149 -19.08 16.18 -1.44
CA VAL A 149 -19.14 16.28 0.03
C VAL A 149 -17.84 16.85 0.62
N GLY A 150 -16.72 16.77 -0.08
CA GLY A 150 -15.50 17.50 0.27
C GLY A 150 -14.22 16.67 0.38
N SER A 151 -14.29 15.36 0.63
CA SER A 151 -13.08 14.54 0.85
C SER A 151 -12.17 14.46 -0.38
N LEU A 152 -12.74 14.59 -1.58
CA LEU A 152 -12.03 14.68 -2.85
C LEU A 152 -12.27 16.00 -3.58
N LYS A 153 -12.83 17.03 -2.90
CA LYS A 153 -13.09 18.34 -3.53
C LYS A 153 -11.84 18.98 -4.10
N VAL A 154 -10.67 18.69 -3.53
CA VAL A 154 -9.38 19.17 -4.04
C VAL A 154 -9.09 18.71 -5.48
N LEU A 155 -9.70 17.61 -5.93
CA LEU A 155 -9.58 17.19 -7.34
C LEU A 155 -10.38 18.12 -8.25
N ILE A 156 -11.58 18.55 -7.86
CA ILE A 156 -12.41 19.46 -8.64
C ILE A 156 -13.02 20.51 -7.69
N PRO A 157 -12.32 21.61 -7.40
CA PRO A 157 -12.75 22.59 -6.39
C PRO A 157 -14.15 23.16 -6.65
N ASP A 158 -14.48 23.41 -7.91
CA ASP A 158 -15.72 24.07 -8.34
C ASP A 158 -16.75 23.04 -8.88
N PHE A 159 -16.70 21.79 -8.40
CA PHE A 159 -17.50 20.68 -8.93
C PHE A 159 -19.00 20.98 -8.99
N GLN A 160 -19.57 21.58 -7.94
CA GLN A 160 -21.00 21.89 -7.90
C GLN A 160 -21.38 22.89 -8.99
N GLU A 161 -20.59 23.94 -9.19
CA GLU A 161 -20.83 24.99 -10.18
C GLU A 161 -20.68 24.45 -11.61
N LEU A 162 -19.64 23.64 -11.86
CA LEU A 162 -19.38 23.03 -13.15
C LEU A 162 -20.50 22.07 -13.58
N THR A 163 -21.11 21.36 -12.63
CA THR A 163 -22.05 20.28 -12.92
C THR A 163 -23.52 20.70 -12.93
N VAL A 164 -23.88 21.93 -12.58
CA VAL A 164 -25.29 22.41 -12.49
C VAL A 164 -26.09 22.11 -13.75
N ASN A 165 -25.48 22.27 -14.93
CA ASN A 165 -26.14 22.12 -16.23
C ASN A 165 -25.64 20.90 -17.02
N MET A 166 -24.87 20.02 -16.39
CA MET A 166 -24.33 18.82 -17.05
C MET A 166 -25.29 17.64 -16.88
N ASN A 167 -25.38 16.80 -17.91
CA ASN A 167 -26.04 15.50 -17.80
C ASN A 167 -25.10 14.47 -17.15
N GLU A 168 -25.64 13.32 -16.73
CA GLU A 168 -24.87 12.26 -16.07
C GLU A 168 -23.66 11.73 -16.88
N PRO A 169 -23.79 11.48 -18.20
CA PRO A 169 -22.63 11.14 -19.04
C PRO A 169 -21.49 12.17 -19.01
N ASP A 170 -21.81 13.46 -19.08
CA ASP A 170 -20.82 14.53 -19.08
C ASP A 170 -20.12 14.66 -17.73
N ILE A 171 -20.86 14.50 -16.62
CA ILE A 171 -20.28 14.46 -15.26
C ILE A 171 -19.33 13.26 -15.13
N THR A 172 -19.75 12.09 -15.62
CA THR A 172 -18.96 10.87 -15.60
C THR A 172 -17.65 11.06 -16.37
N LYS A 173 -17.73 11.67 -17.55
CA LYS A 173 -16.57 12.00 -18.39
C LYS A 173 -15.62 12.97 -17.67
N LEU A 174 -16.14 14.04 -17.09
CA LEU A 174 -15.37 15.02 -16.33
C LEU A 174 -14.57 14.36 -15.19
N ILE A 175 -15.20 13.48 -14.42
CA ILE A 175 -14.53 12.77 -13.32
C ILE A 175 -13.42 11.86 -13.86
N LYS A 176 -13.68 11.11 -14.94
CA LYS A 176 -12.66 10.24 -15.56
C LYS A 176 -11.45 11.05 -16.07
N GLU A 177 -11.69 12.15 -16.77
CA GLU A 177 -10.63 13.03 -17.26
C GLU A 177 -9.80 13.59 -16.10
N ARG A 178 -10.46 13.99 -15.01
CA ARG A 178 -9.73 14.51 -13.85
C ARG A 178 -8.93 13.44 -13.12
N LEU A 179 -9.45 12.22 -12.99
CA LEU A 179 -8.71 11.10 -12.43
C LEU A 179 -7.49 10.77 -13.30
N LYS A 180 -7.64 10.77 -14.63
CA LYS A 180 -6.50 10.58 -15.54
C LYS A 180 -5.44 11.64 -15.33
N ASP A 181 -5.81 12.91 -15.25
CA ASP A 181 -4.87 14.00 -14.99
C ASP A 181 -4.15 13.83 -13.65
N PHE A 182 -4.88 13.47 -12.59
CA PHE A 182 -4.30 13.16 -11.29
C PHE A 182 -3.31 12.00 -11.34
N PHE A 183 -3.61 10.96 -12.12
CA PHE A 183 -2.75 9.79 -12.28
C PHE A 183 -1.62 9.95 -13.30
N LYS A 184 -1.57 11.06 -14.06
CA LYS A 184 -0.41 11.39 -14.92
C LYS A 184 0.81 11.77 -14.10
N SER A 185 0.61 12.36 -12.92
CA SER A 185 1.71 12.87 -12.09
C SER A 185 2.39 11.81 -11.21
N VAL A 186 2.03 10.53 -11.33
CA VAL A 186 2.68 9.44 -10.57
C VAL A 186 4.21 9.49 -10.73
N PRO A 187 5.00 9.41 -9.64
CA PRO A 187 4.58 9.22 -8.24
C PRO A 187 4.23 10.53 -7.49
N ASP A 188 4.51 11.69 -8.07
CA ASP A 188 4.31 12.99 -7.45
C ASP A 188 2.85 13.46 -7.59
N PHE A 189 1.94 12.75 -6.93
CA PHE A 189 0.53 13.11 -6.85
C PHE A 189 0.35 14.53 -6.31
N ASP A 190 -0.44 15.33 -7.02
CA ASP A 190 -0.82 16.68 -6.57
C ASP A 190 -2.35 16.83 -6.61
N PRO A 191 -3.02 16.97 -5.44
CA PRO A 191 -2.45 16.95 -4.09
C PRO A 191 -2.22 15.52 -3.57
N LYS A 192 -1.11 15.28 -2.85
CA LYS A 192 -0.70 13.95 -2.37
C LYS A 192 -1.78 13.30 -1.49
N GLU A 193 -2.44 14.08 -0.65
CA GLU A 193 -3.45 13.61 0.31
C GLU A 193 -4.73 13.07 -0.33
N ALA A 194 -5.00 13.38 -1.60
CA ALA A 194 -6.15 12.83 -2.31
C ALA A 194 -5.95 11.35 -2.67
N TYR A 195 -4.70 10.91 -2.85
CA TYR A 195 -4.41 9.58 -3.38
C TYR A 195 -5.00 8.43 -2.54
N PRO A 196 -4.85 8.40 -1.19
CA PRO A 196 -5.45 7.35 -0.38
C PRO A 196 -6.97 7.26 -0.52
N GLU A 197 -7.67 8.40 -0.61
CA GLU A 197 -9.13 8.42 -0.71
C GLU A 197 -9.61 8.00 -2.10
N VAL A 198 -8.93 8.43 -3.17
CA VAL A 198 -9.19 7.91 -4.53
C VAL A 198 -8.99 6.40 -4.57
N LEU A 199 -7.86 5.91 -4.06
CA LEU A 199 -7.54 4.49 -4.08
C LEU A 199 -8.56 3.68 -3.26
N PHE A 200 -9.06 4.21 -2.14
CA PHE A 200 -10.08 3.54 -1.34
C PHE A 200 -11.35 3.22 -2.14
N HIS A 201 -11.77 4.14 -3.01
CA HIS A 201 -12.93 3.92 -3.88
C HIS A 201 -12.62 2.99 -5.07
N LEU A 202 -11.37 2.96 -5.53
CA LEU A 202 -10.96 2.15 -6.68
C LEU A 202 -10.57 0.71 -6.31
N LYS A 203 -10.15 0.45 -5.06
CA LYS A 203 -9.47 -0.82 -4.69
C LYS A 203 -10.25 -2.09 -5.04
N GLU A 204 -11.58 -2.08 -4.90
CA GLU A 204 -12.41 -3.27 -5.19
C GLU A 204 -12.45 -3.56 -6.69
N PHE A 205 -12.57 -2.50 -7.51
CA PHE A 205 -12.48 -2.61 -8.97
C PHE A 205 -11.08 -3.02 -9.44
N LEU A 206 -10.03 -2.48 -8.81
CA LEU A 206 -8.65 -2.89 -9.10
C LEU A 206 -8.47 -4.37 -8.78
N ARG A 207 -8.98 -4.85 -7.64
CA ARG A 207 -8.87 -6.25 -7.25
C ARG A 207 -9.54 -7.16 -8.27
N SER A 208 -10.75 -6.85 -8.72
CA SER A 208 -11.46 -7.67 -9.72
C SER A 208 -10.70 -7.70 -11.05
N ARG A 209 -10.26 -6.54 -11.55
CA ARG A 209 -9.50 -6.43 -12.82
C ARG A 209 -8.15 -7.14 -12.79
N MET A 210 -7.48 -7.12 -11.65
CA MET A 210 -6.18 -7.78 -11.50
C MET A 210 -6.28 -9.29 -11.37
N GLN A 211 -7.37 -9.81 -10.82
CA GLN A 211 -7.67 -11.23 -10.79
C GLN A 211 -8.11 -11.76 -12.16
N GLU A 212 -8.66 -10.90 -13.02
CA GLU A 212 -9.07 -11.21 -14.39
C GLU A 212 -7.93 -11.38 -15.40
N LYS A 213 -6.64 -11.38 -14.98
CA LYS A 213 -5.51 -11.55 -15.91
C LYS A 213 -5.76 -12.71 -16.89
N PRO A 214 -5.50 -12.51 -18.20
CA PRO A 214 -5.86 -13.48 -19.23
C PRO A 214 -5.16 -14.81 -18.93
N LYS A 215 -5.92 -15.91 -19.03
CA LYS A 215 -5.35 -17.26 -19.13
C LYS A 215 -4.19 -17.16 -20.12
N ALA A 216 -2.96 -17.44 -19.65
CA ALA A 216 -1.81 -17.49 -20.52
C ALA A 216 -2.19 -18.30 -21.77
N PRO A 217 -1.83 -17.85 -22.98
CA PRO A 217 -2.05 -18.67 -24.17
C PRO A 217 -1.44 -20.05 -23.89
N PRO A 218 -2.14 -21.15 -24.24
CA PRO A 218 -1.62 -22.48 -23.98
C PRO A 218 -0.21 -22.54 -24.53
N LYS A 219 0.76 -22.87 -23.67
CA LYS A 219 2.17 -23.03 -24.09
C LYS A 219 2.16 -23.88 -25.35
N GLU A 220 2.58 -23.31 -26.48
CA GLU A 220 2.94 -24.12 -27.64
C GLU A 220 3.99 -25.10 -27.14
N VAL A 221 3.59 -26.38 -27.08
CA VAL A 221 4.51 -27.48 -26.85
C VAL A 221 5.42 -27.51 -28.06
N ARG A 222 6.55 -26.79 -27.99
CA ARG A 222 7.61 -26.95 -28.98
C ARG A 222 8.04 -28.41 -28.89
N PRO A 223 7.94 -29.21 -29.96
CA PRO A 223 8.45 -30.57 -29.93
C PRO A 223 9.94 -30.49 -29.61
N ALA A 224 10.39 -31.29 -28.65
CA ALA A 224 11.79 -31.38 -28.25
C ALA A 224 12.62 -31.93 -29.43
N LYS A 225 12.98 -31.06 -30.36
CA LYS A 225 14.00 -31.37 -31.35
C LYS A 225 15.35 -31.07 -30.71
N TYR A 226 16.15 -32.11 -30.59
CA TYR A 226 17.56 -32.12 -30.16
C TYR A 226 17.83 -32.11 -28.65
N SER A 227 17.34 -33.13 -27.94
CA SER A 227 18.11 -33.69 -26.82
C SER A 227 19.31 -34.43 -27.43
N GLN A 228 20.41 -33.73 -27.69
CA GLN A 228 21.67 -34.38 -28.04
C GLN A 228 22.20 -35.12 -26.80
N TYR A 229 22.07 -36.43 -26.82
CA TYR A 229 22.68 -37.33 -25.85
C TYR A 229 24.20 -37.13 -25.90
N ARG A 230 24.79 -36.50 -24.88
CA ARG A 230 26.25 -36.51 -24.72
C ARG A 230 26.63 -37.83 -24.05
N PRO A 231 27.35 -38.76 -24.70
CA PRO A 231 27.86 -39.93 -24.02
C PRO A 231 28.83 -39.50 -22.92
N ALA A 232 28.71 -40.15 -21.75
CA ALA A 232 29.54 -39.86 -20.60
C ALA A 232 31.03 -40.12 -20.92
N ILE A 233 31.87 -39.13 -20.62
CA ILE A 233 33.33 -39.26 -20.70
C ILE A 233 33.75 -40.19 -19.55
N LYS A 234 34.32 -41.35 -19.87
CA LYS A 234 34.98 -42.21 -18.87
C LYS A 234 36.27 -41.53 -18.43
N LEU A 235 36.42 -41.28 -17.14
CA LEU A 235 37.66 -40.79 -16.54
C LEU A 235 38.68 -41.94 -16.49
N PRO A 236 39.94 -41.72 -16.89
CA PRO A 236 40.98 -42.75 -16.78
C PRO A 236 41.37 -42.95 -15.31
N GLY A 237 41.26 -44.18 -14.81
CA GLY A 237 41.67 -44.54 -13.45
C GLY A 237 40.83 -45.60 -12.73
N SER A 238 39.75 -46.11 -13.33
CA SER A 238 39.00 -47.25 -12.78
C SER A 238 39.35 -48.54 -13.51
N GLU A 239 40.58 -49.00 -13.32
CA GLU A 239 40.94 -50.41 -13.50
C GLU A 239 41.51 -50.88 -12.16
N SER A 240 40.79 -51.81 -11.54
CA SER A 240 41.26 -52.71 -10.48
C SER A 240 41.99 -53.89 -11.09
#